data_AF-M1ADA8-F1
#
_entry.id   AF-M1ADA8-F1
#
_cell.length_a   1.000
_cell.length_b   1.000
_cell.length_c   1.000
_cell.angle_alpha   90.00
_cell.angle_beta   90.00
_cell.angle_gamma   90.00
#
_symmetry.space_group_name_H-M   'P 1'
#
loop_
_entity.id
_entity.type
_entity.pdbx_description
1 polymer ?
#
loop_
_entity_poly.entity_id
_entity_poly.type
_entity_poly.pdbx_seq_one_letter_code
_entity_poly.pdbx_strand_id
1 'polypeptide(L)'
;MAGRYYNDNPFDEGQEDNAFSNPASVPPATNSRLSPLPHEPADYDRGATVDIPLDNPKDLKNKEKELQAKEAELKKLEQDLKRREDAIARAGVVIEEKNWPPFFPIIHHDIANEIPIHLQKLQYVAFFTWLGLAACLLWNLIAVTSAWIKGEGITIWLLAIIYLISGVPGAYVLWYRPLYRAMRTDSALKFGWFFLCYLFHIGFCIIATVAPPIFFKGKSLAGILPAIDLLGWNGLVGVFYFIGFAFFCLESLTSIWVIQQVYMYFRGSGKAAEMKKEAARSTMMAAL
;
A
#
# COMPACT_ATOMS: atom_id res chain seq x y z
N MET A 1 -45.26 7.05 -54.85
CA MET A 1 -44.60 8.37 -54.74
C MET A 1 -43.34 8.20 -53.91
N ALA A 2 -42.22 8.54 -54.55
CA ALA A 2 -40.85 8.80 -54.11
C ALA A 2 -40.29 8.16 -52.82
N GLY A 3 -39.27 7.32 -53.00
CA GLY A 3 -38.37 6.81 -51.95
C GLY A 3 -37.36 7.84 -51.45
N ARG A 4 -36.89 7.64 -50.21
CA ARG A 4 -35.78 8.37 -49.59
C ARG A 4 -34.47 7.66 -49.90
N TYR A 5 -33.64 8.31 -50.70
CA TYR A 5 -32.26 7.92 -50.98
C TYR A 5 -31.37 8.27 -49.78
N TYR A 6 -30.59 7.28 -49.33
CA TYR A 6 -29.35 7.49 -48.60
C TYR A 6 -28.36 8.21 -49.53
N ASN A 7 -27.70 9.25 -49.04
CA ASN A 7 -26.63 9.95 -49.75
C ASN A 7 -25.42 10.01 -48.81
N ASP A 8 -24.69 8.90 -48.71
CA ASP A 8 -23.36 8.86 -48.12
C ASP A 8 -22.38 9.43 -49.15
N ASN A 9 -21.90 10.64 -48.93
CA ASN A 9 -20.90 11.28 -49.78
C ASN A 9 -19.50 11.02 -49.19
N PRO A 10 -18.67 10.15 -49.79
CA PRO A 10 -17.41 9.70 -49.18
C PRO A 10 -16.24 10.67 -49.37
N PHE A 11 -16.52 11.95 -49.66
CA PHE A 11 -15.53 13.01 -49.92
C PHE A 11 -15.87 14.35 -49.26
N ASP A 12 -16.65 14.34 -48.17
CA ASP A 12 -16.85 15.54 -47.34
C ASP A 12 -15.64 15.71 -46.41
N GLU A 13 -14.58 16.31 -46.94
CA GLU A 13 -13.43 16.81 -46.17
C GLU A 13 -13.87 18.04 -45.37
N GLY A 14 -14.46 17.79 -44.20
CA GLY A 14 -14.77 18.81 -43.20
C GLY A 14 -13.51 19.42 -42.59
N GLN A 15 -13.14 20.58 -43.13
CA GLN A 15 -12.52 21.75 -42.49
C GLN A 15 -11.61 21.51 -41.25
N GLU A 16 -10.31 21.72 -41.46
CA GLU A 16 -9.31 21.91 -40.40
C GLU A 16 -9.64 23.11 -39.52
N ASP A 17 -10.15 22.87 -38.31
CA ASP A 17 -10.33 23.91 -37.29
C ASP A 17 -9.09 24.02 -36.40
N ASN A 18 -8.36 25.10 -36.62
CA ASN A 18 -7.16 25.51 -35.91
C ASN A 18 -7.35 25.56 -34.38
N ALA A 19 -6.42 24.90 -33.68
CA ALA A 19 -6.10 25.18 -32.29
C ALA A 19 -5.65 26.64 -32.15
N PHE A 20 -6.03 27.32 -31.06
CA PHE A 20 -5.67 28.71 -30.67
C PHE A 20 -6.63 29.86 -31.03
N SER A 21 -7.94 29.71 -30.82
CA SER A 21 -8.87 30.86 -30.82
C SER A 21 -9.95 30.79 -29.72
N ASN A 22 -9.60 31.07 -28.47
CA ASN A 22 -10.23 32.10 -27.59
C ASN A 22 -9.91 31.89 -26.09
N PRO A 23 -9.87 32.97 -25.29
CA PRO A 23 -9.40 32.97 -23.91
C PRO A 23 -10.54 32.77 -22.89
N ALA A 24 -10.14 32.52 -21.64
CA ALA A 24 -10.92 32.56 -20.40
C ALA A 24 -11.66 31.27 -19.99
N SER A 25 -10.99 30.46 -19.14
CA SER A 25 -11.44 30.14 -17.78
C SER A 25 -10.61 28.97 -17.21
N VAL A 26 -9.51 29.27 -16.51
CA VAL A 26 -8.73 28.27 -15.76
C VAL A 26 -8.99 28.47 -14.26
N PRO A 27 -9.33 27.42 -13.48
CA PRO A 27 -9.49 27.54 -12.03
C PRO A 27 -8.12 27.82 -11.35
N PRO A 28 -8.09 28.60 -10.26
CA PRO A 28 -6.84 29.05 -9.66
C PRO A 28 -6.08 27.88 -9.01
N ALA A 29 -4.78 27.82 -9.27
CA ALA A 29 -3.84 26.92 -8.62
C ALA A 29 -3.81 27.19 -7.10
N THR A 30 -3.96 26.14 -6.31
CA THR A 30 -3.78 26.15 -4.86
C THR A 30 -2.31 26.38 -4.50
N ASN A 31 -2.02 27.63 -4.11
CA ASN A 31 -0.97 28.10 -3.20
C ASN A 31 0.01 27.04 -2.64
N SER A 32 1.14 26.78 -3.32
CA SER A 32 2.37 26.39 -2.63
C SER A 32 3.09 27.67 -2.19
N ARG A 33 2.67 28.23 -1.04
CA ARG A 33 3.40 29.32 -0.41
C ARG A 33 4.68 28.76 0.21
N LEU A 34 5.77 28.75 -0.56
CA LEU A 34 7.09 28.95 0.04
C LEU A 34 7.08 30.35 0.65
N SER A 35 7.32 30.45 1.95
CA SER A 35 7.40 31.73 2.65
C SER A 35 8.50 32.60 2.00
N PRO A 36 8.19 33.81 1.52
CA PRO A 36 9.22 34.75 1.09
C PRO A 36 10.10 35.06 2.30
N LEU A 37 11.42 35.03 2.11
CA LEU A 37 12.37 35.58 3.09
C LEU A 37 11.97 37.04 3.40
N PRO A 38 12.08 37.50 4.66
CA PRO A 38 11.81 38.89 4.98
C PRO A 38 12.68 39.80 4.13
N HIS A 39 12.08 40.82 3.52
CA HIS A 39 12.84 41.90 2.91
C HIS A 39 13.60 42.62 4.03
N GLU A 40 14.92 42.60 3.93
CA GLU A 40 15.78 43.49 4.72
C GLU A 40 15.41 44.92 4.35
N PRO A 41 15.03 45.79 5.30
CA PRO A 41 14.87 47.20 5.01
C PRO A 41 16.25 47.74 4.66
N ALA A 42 16.45 48.10 3.40
CA ALA A 42 17.57 48.91 2.96
C ALA A 42 17.41 50.31 3.55
N ASP A 43 17.85 50.47 4.80
CA ASP A 43 17.91 51.76 5.47
C ASP A 43 19.21 52.45 5.04
N TYR A 44 19.12 53.23 3.94
CA TYR A 44 20.13 54.21 3.59
C TYR A 44 19.97 55.41 4.53
N ASP A 45 20.34 55.24 5.80
CA ASP A 45 20.51 56.38 6.69
C ASP A 45 21.99 56.60 7.03
N ARG A 46 22.48 57.71 6.47
CA ARG A 46 23.85 58.16 6.50
C ARG A 46 24.04 58.95 7.79
N GLY A 47 24.27 58.29 8.92
CA GLY A 47 24.66 59.05 10.12
C GLY A 47 24.42 58.46 11.50
N ALA A 48 24.60 57.15 11.70
CA ALA A 48 24.73 56.61 13.06
C ALA A 48 25.95 55.68 13.10
N THR A 49 26.96 56.07 13.88
CA THR A 49 28.03 55.18 14.32
C THR A 49 27.39 54.10 15.17
N VAL A 50 26.93 53.02 14.54
CA VAL A 50 26.65 51.77 15.24
C VAL A 50 28.02 51.28 15.70
N ASP A 51 28.28 51.40 17.00
CA ASP A 51 29.38 50.73 17.67
C ASP A 51 29.21 49.23 17.44
N ILE A 52 29.79 48.73 16.34
CA ILE A 52 30.07 47.31 16.17
C ILE A 52 30.98 46.97 17.36
N PRO A 53 30.54 46.13 18.31
CA PRO A 53 31.45 45.67 19.34
C PRO A 53 32.64 45.06 18.61
N LEU A 54 33.80 45.70 18.74
CA LEU A 54 35.06 45.10 18.33
C LEU A 54 35.20 43.87 19.22
N ASP A 55 34.76 42.71 18.72
CA ASP A 55 34.96 41.42 19.36
C ASP A 55 36.43 41.37 19.76
N ASN A 56 36.67 41.23 21.07
CA ASN A 56 38.01 41.23 21.62
C ASN A 56 38.80 40.15 20.87
N PRO A 57 40.07 40.36 20.48
CA PRO A 57 40.88 39.31 19.82
C PRO A 57 40.93 37.99 20.61
N LYS A 58 40.59 38.01 21.91
CA LYS A 58 40.36 36.80 22.72
C LYS A 58 39.04 36.09 22.39
N ASP A 59 37.96 36.81 22.13
CA ASP A 59 36.63 36.26 21.81
C ASP A 59 36.60 35.66 20.40
N LEU A 60 37.31 36.26 19.44
CA LEU A 60 37.53 35.67 18.11
C LEU A 60 38.31 34.35 18.19
N LYS A 61 39.37 34.30 19.01
CA LYS A 61 40.13 33.06 19.26
C LYS A 61 39.30 31.99 19.98
N ASN A 62 38.37 32.38 20.84
CA ASN A 62 37.46 31.46 21.52
C ASN A 62 36.41 30.90 20.54
N LYS A 63 35.82 31.76 19.69
CA LYS A 63 34.92 31.34 18.60
C LYS A 63 35.62 30.41 17.61
N GLU A 64 36.87 30.69 17.24
CA GLU A 64 37.64 29.83 16.34
C GLU A 64 37.86 28.42 16.94
N LYS A 65 38.17 28.33 18.24
CA LYS A 65 38.27 27.05 18.94
C LYS A 65 36.94 26.32 19.05
N GLU A 66 35.85 27.04 19.27
CA GLU A 66 34.49 26.46 19.32
C GLU A 66 34.07 25.93 17.95
N LEU A 67 34.38 26.65 16.86
CA LEU A 67 34.13 26.22 15.49
C LEU A 67 34.94 24.98 15.15
N GLN A 68 36.23 24.95 15.50
CA GLN A 68 37.07 23.75 15.31
C GLN A 68 36.55 22.54 16.09
N ALA A 69 36.01 22.75 17.30
CA ALA A 69 35.37 21.69 18.08
C ALA A 69 34.07 21.18 17.41
N LYS A 70 33.22 22.09 16.91
CA LYS A 70 31.98 21.74 16.19
C LYS A 70 32.25 21.04 14.87
N GLU A 71 33.26 21.46 14.11
CA GLU A 71 33.70 20.78 12.88
C GLU A 71 34.20 19.37 13.18
N ALA A 72 34.96 19.18 14.26
CA ALA A 72 35.42 17.86 14.67
C ALA A 72 34.27 16.95 15.12
N GLU A 73 33.23 17.50 15.75
CA GLU A 73 32.03 16.77 16.14
C GLU A 73 31.17 16.39 14.92
N LEU A 74 30.93 17.33 14.01
CA LEU A 74 30.22 17.06 12.75
C LEU A 74 30.92 15.98 11.93
N LYS A 75 32.25 16.04 11.82
CA LYS A 75 33.03 15.04 11.09
C LYS A 75 32.91 13.64 11.70
N LYS A 76 32.75 13.53 13.03
CA LYS A 76 32.48 12.24 13.70
C LYS A 76 31.06 11.74 13.39
N LEU A 77 30.06 12.62 13.44
CA LEU A 77 28.67 12.27 13.11
C LEU A 77 28.51 11.85 11.65
N GLU A 78 29.16 12.55 10.72
CA GLU A 78 29.18 12.19 9.29
C GLU A 78 29.85 10.83 9.07
N GLN A 79 30.95 10.54 9.76
CA GLN A 79 31.59 9.23 9.68
C GLN A 79 30.71 8.11 10.24
N ASP A 80 29.99 8.36 11.32
CA ASP A 80 29.07 7.37 11.90
C ASP A 80 27.80 7.20 11.05
N LEU A 81 27.27 8.27 10.45
CA LEU A 81 26.21 8.20 9.44
C LEU A 81 26.67 7.40 8.23
N LYS A 82 27.84 7.70 7.68
CA LYS A 82 28.42 6.96 6.54
C LYS A 82 28.64 5.49 6.88
N ARG A 83 29.11 5.15 8.08
CA ARG A 83 29.21 3.74 8.53
C ARG A 83 27.85 3.07 8.64
N ARG A 84 26.83 3.77 9.13
CA ARG A 84 25.45 3.26 9.20
C ARG A 84 24.86 3.07 7.81
N GLU A 85 25.04 4.03 6.91
CA GLU A 85 24.64 3.96 5.50
C GLU A 85 25.35 2.81 4.78
N ASP A 86 26.67 2.69 4.93
CA ASP A 86 27.45 1.59 4.35
C ASP A 86 27.08 0.23 4.98
N ALA A 87 26.68 0.18 6.25
CA ALA A 87 26.17 -1.03 6.88
C ALA A 87 24.76 -1.39 6.38
N ILE A 88 23.90 -0.41 6.14
CA ILE A 88 22.56 -0.57 5.56
C ILE A 88 22.67 -1.01 4.09
N ALA A 89 23.58 -0.41 3.33
CA ALA A 89 23.87 -0.76 1.94
C ALA A 89 24.47 -2.17 1.82
N ARG A 90 25.41 -2.54 2.71
CA ARG A 90 25.97 -3.91 2.79
C ARG A 90 24.96 -4.93 3.30
N ALA A 91 24.00 -4.52 4.12
CA ALA A 91 22.89 -5.37 4.55
C ALA A 91 21.81 -5.57 3.45
N GLY A 92 21.98 -4.96 2.26
CA GLY A 92 21.04 -5.09 1.15
C GLY A 92 19.66 -4.51 1.44
N VAL A 93 19.55 -3.62 2.44
CA VAL A 93 18.32 -2.90 2.74
C VAL A 93 18.24 -1.73 1.76
N VAL A 94 17.75 -2.01 0.55
CA VAL A 94 17.24 -0.97 -0.35
C VAL A 94 16.17 -0.21 0.43
N ILE A 95 16.41 1.07 0.70
CA ILE A 95 15.42 1.95 1.30
C ILE A 95 14.36 2.20 0.21
N GLU A 96 13.39 1.30 0.18
CA GLU A 96 12.20 1.38 -0.67
C GLU A 96 11.36 2.61 -0.25
N GLU A 97 11.29 3.62 -1.12
CA GLU A 97 10.57 4.87 -0.86
C GLU A 97 9.09 4.60 -0.62
N LYS A 98 8.55 5.04 0.52
CA LYS A 98 7.13 4.81 0.86
C LYS A 98 6.26 5.67 -0.06
N ASN A 99 5.34 5.05 -0.79
CA ASN A 99 4.53 5.72 -1.82
C ASN A 99 3.01 5.51 -1.67
N TRP A 100 2.55 4.63 -0.78
CA TRP A 100 1.14 4.25 -0.66
C TRP A 100 0.66 4.16 0.81
N PRO A 101 -0.61 4.45 1.13
CA PRO A 101 -1.60 5.11 0.27
C PRO A 101 -1.20 6.55 -0.12
N PRO A 102 -1.69 7.11 -1.24
CA PRO A 102 -1.22 8.40 -1.78
C PRO A 102 -1.36 9.58 -0.80
N PHE A 103 -2.33 9.50 0.10
CA PHE A 103 -2.60 10.51 1.13
C PHE A 103 -1.82 10.28 2.43
N PHE A 104 -1.20 9.11 2.61
CA PHE A 104 -0.40 8.77 3.79
C PHE A 104 0.62 7.68 3.45
N PRO A 105 1.80 8.02 2.91
CA PRO A 105 2.79 7.04 2.44
C PRO A 105 3.41 6.27 3.62
N ILE A 106 2.83 5.13 3.96
CA ILE A 106 3.31 4.22 5.02
C ILE A 106 4.08 3.06 4.40
N ILE A 107 3.69 2.63 3.20
CA ILE A 107 4.21 1.43 2.54
C ILE A 107 4.81 1.76 1.18
N HIS A 108 5.83 1.01 0.80
CA HIS A 108 6.33 0.97 -0.58
C HIS A 108 5.51 -0.04 -1.38
N HIS A 109 4.98 0.39 -2.52
CA HIS A 109 4.12 -0.40 -3.37
C HIS A 109 4.29 0.05 -4.83
N ASP A 110 5.19 -0.61 -5.56
CA ASP A 110 5.42 -0.34 -6.98
C ASP A 110 5.40 -1.65 -7.79
N ILE A 111 4.20 -2.19 -7.99
CA ILE A 111 4.02 -3.44 -8.77
C ILE A 111 4.51 -3.27 -10.22
N ALA A 112 4.33 -2.09 -10.81
CA ALA A 112 4.60 -1.87 -12.23
C ALA A 112 6.11 -1.95 -12.56
N ASN A 113 6.95 -1.43 -11.66
CA ASN A 113 8.40 -1.39 -11.88
C ASN A 113 9.16 -2.55 -11.21
N GLU A 114 8.68 -3.09 -10.09
CA GLU A 114 9.43 -4.11 -9.34
C GLU A 114 9.05 -5.57 -9.67
N ILE A 115 7.87 -5.81 -10.24
CA ILE A 115 7.37 -7.16 -10.50
C ILE A 115 7.42 -7.47 -12.00
N PRO A 116 7.93 -8.65 -12.42
CA PRO A 116 7.92 -9.07 -13.82
C PRO A 116 6.53 -9.01 -14.44
N ILE A 117 6.42 -8.53 -15.69
CA ILE A 117 5.13 -8.20 -16.32
C ILE A 117 4.11 -9.35 -16.35
N HIS A 118 4.60 -10.60 -16.42
CA HIS A 118 3.77 -11.80 -16.41
C HIS A 118 3.18 -12.12 -15.03
N LEU A 119 3.77 -11.61 -13.94
CA LEU A 119 3.33 -11.80 -12.55
C LEU A 119 2.55 -10.61 -12.00
N GLN A 120 2.61 -9.45 -12.66
CA GLN A 120 1.93 -8.23 -12.21
C GLN A 120 0.42 -8.46 -12.01
N LYS A 121 -0.25 -9.13 -12.95
CA LYS A 121 -1.68 -9.44 -12.83
C LYS A 121 -1.99 -10.22 -11.55
N LEU A 122 -1.20 -11.23 -11.24
CA LEU A 122 -1.36 -12.04 -10.03
C LEU A 122 -1.11 -11.20 -8.76
N GLN A 123 -0.06 -10.38 -8.75
CA GLN A 123 0.25 -9.50 -7.63
C GLN A 123 -0.84 -8.44 -7.41
N TYR A 124 -1.44 -7.90 -8.48
CA TYR A 124 -2.58 -6.99 -8.37
C TYR A 124 -3.80 -7.68 -7.77
N VAL A 125 -4.14 -8.90 -8.20
CA VAL A 125 -5.28 -9.63 -7.61
C VAL A 125 -5.00 -9.96 -6.14
N ALA A 126 -3.77 -10.34 -5.79
CA ALA A 126 -3.37 -10.57 -4.40
C ALA A 126 -3.39 -9.27 -3.56
N PHE A 127 -3.11 -8.12 -4.16
CA PHE A 127 -3.32 -6.83 -3.51
C PHE A 127 -4.81 -6.52 -3.32
N PHE A 128 -5.64 -6.85 -4.31
CA PHE A 128 -7.09 -6.71 -4.20
C PHE A 128 -7.72 -7.61 -3.15
N THR A 129 -7.19 -8.80 -2.86
CA THR A 129 -7.67 -9.62 -1.72
C THR A 129 -7.28 -9.00 -0.38
N TRP A 130 -6.14 -8.31 -0.30
CA TRP A 130 -5.79 -7.56 0.91
C TRP A 130 -6.73 -6.36 1.14
N LEU A 131 -7.05 -5.62 0.07
CA LEU A 131 -8.06 -4.56 0.12
C LEU A 131 -9.47 -5.12 0.34
N GLY A 132 -9.77 -6.29 -0.21
CA GLY A 132 -11.02 -7.02 -0.05
C GLY A 132 -11.24 -7.41 1.41
N LEU A 133 -10.22 -7.93 2.09
CA LEU A 133 -10.24 -8.15 3.54
C LEU A 133 -10.54 -6.85 4.31
N ALA A 134 -9.90 -5.74 3.95
CA ALA A 134 -10.16 -4.45 4.60
C ALA A 134 -11.62 -4.02 4.38
N ALA A 135 -12.17 -4.16 3.18
CA ALA A 135 -13.56 -3.88 2.87
C ALA A 135 -14.52 -4.80 3.65
N CYS A 136 -14.24 -6.10 3.73
CA CYS A 136 -14.99 -7.07 4.53
C CYS A 136 -15.06 -6.65 6.00
N LEU A 137 -13.92 -6.29 6.59
CA LEU A 137 -13.83 -5.91 8.01
C LEU A 137 -14.45 -4.54 8.30
N LEU A 138 -14.34 -3.59 7.39
CA LEU A 138 -15.01 -2.30 7.48
C LEU A 138 -16.53 -2.46 7.43
N TRP A 139 -17.02 -3.25 6.47
CA TRP A 139 -18.45 -3.55 6.39
C TRP A 139 -18.94 -4.34 7.60
N ASN A 140 -18.14 -5.28 8.09
CA ASN A 140 -18.41 -6.01 9.32
C ASN A 140 -18.60 -5.05 10.50
N LEU A 141 -17.73 -4.05 10.64
CA LEU A 141 -17.87 -3.04 11.69
C LEU A 141 -19.19 -2.25 11.55
N ILE A 142 -19.58 -1.87 10.33
CA ILE A 142 -20.85 -1.18 10.07
C ILE A 142 -22.04 -2.06 10.45
N ALA A 143 -22.05 -3.32 10.01
CA ALA A 143 -23.10 -4.29 10.30
C ALA A 143 -23.23 -4.52 11.82
N VAL A 144 -22.14 -4.82 12.50
CA VAL A 144 -22.13 -5.05 13.95
C VAL A 144 -22.46 -3.78 14.73
N THR A 145 -22.07 -2.60 14.26
CA THR A 145 -22.47 -1.32 14.86
C THR A 145 -24.00 -1.14 14.78
N SER A 146 -24.62 -1.48 13.64
CA SER A 146 -26.08 -1.43 13.53
C SER A 146 -26.77 -2.38 14.51
N ALA A 147 -26.21 -3.59 14.70
CA ALA A 147 -26.72 -4.57 15.64
C ALA A 147 -26.59 -4.08 17.09
N TRP A 148 -25.43 -3.51 17.45
CA TRP A 148 -25.17 -2.94 18.77
C TRP A 148 -26.12 -1.78 19.11
N ILE A 149 -26.35 -0.86 18.16
CA ILE A 149 -27.30 0.26 18.33
C ILE A 149 -28.73 -0.26 18.56
N LYS A 150 -29.07 -1.43 18.02
CA LYS A 150 -30.39 -2.05 18.20
C LYS A 150 -30.51 -2.89 19.49
N GLY A 151 -29.45 -3.03 20.28
CA GLY A 151 -29.47 -3.69 21.57
C GLY A 151 -28.63 -4.96 21.68
N GLU A 152 -27.85 -5.32 20.66
CA GLU A 152 -26.87 -6.40 20.79
C GLU A 152 -25.71 -6.02 21.72
N GLY A 153 -25.02 -7.02 22.28
CA GLY A 153 -24.03 -6.79 23.34
C GLY A 153 -22.77 -6.04 22.87
N ILE A 154 -22.27 -5.11 23.70
CA ILE A 154 -21.05 -4.34 23.37
C ILE A 154 -19.80 -5.20 23.08
N THR A 155 -19.74 -6.43 23.61
CA THR A 155 -18.64 -7.34 23.32
C THR A 155 -18.53 -7.68 21.83
N ILE A 156 -19.64 -7.87 21.11
CA ILE A 156 -19.58 -8.20 19.67
C ILE A 156 -19.02 -7.03 18.86
N TRP A 157 -19.35 -5.80 19.28
CA TRP A 157 -18.87 -4.57 18.67
C TRP A 157 -17.38 -4.35 18.91
N LEU A 158 -16.90 -4.55 20.14
CA LEU A 158 -15.47 -4.48 20.45
C LEU A 158 -14.66 -5.51 19.66
N LEU A 159 -15.18 -6.73 19.48
CA LEU A 159 -14.55 -7.75 18.65
C LEU A 159 -14.44 -7.30 17.18
N ALA A 160 -15.48 -6.68 16.62
CA ALA A 160 -15.44 -6.15 15.26
C ALA A 160 -14.34 -5.07 15.06
N ILE A 161 -14.14 -4.20 16.07
CA ILE A 161 -13.05 -3.22 16.08
C ILE A 161 -11.69 -3.92 16.12
N ILE A 162 -11.52 -4.92 16.99
CA ILE A 162 -10.28 -5.68 17.10
C ILE A 162 -9.96 -6.35 15.76
N TYR A 163 -10.94 -6.97 15.10
CA TYR A 163 -10.72 -7.59 13.79
C TYR A 163 -10.24 -6.57 12.75
N LEU A 164 -10.82 -5.37 12.72
CA LEU A 164 -10.41 -4.33 11.78
C LEU A 164 -8.96 -3.85 12.06
N ILE A 165 -8.67 -3.50 13.31
CA ILE A 165 -7.37 -2.95 13.72
C ILE A 165 -6.24 -3.97 13.61
N SER A 166 -6.51 -5.24 13.92
CA SER A 166 -5.48 -6.30 13.87
C SER A 166 -5.44 -7.01 12.51
N GLY A 167 -6.58 -7.24 11.88
CA GLY A 167 -6.72 -8.05 10.67
C GLY A 167 -6.06 -7.40 9.45
N VAL A 168 -6.29 -6.12 9.20
CA VAL A 168 -5.73 -5.43 8.02
C VAL A 168 -4.20 -5.30 8.10
N PRO A 169 -3.60 -4.80 9.21
CA PRO A 169 -2.15 -4.75 9.34
C PRO A 169 -1.52 -6.15 9.47
N GLY A 170 -2.20 -7.07 10.16
CA GLY A 170 -1.77 -8.47 10.28
C GLY A 170 -1.65 -9.14 8.93
N ALA A 171 -2.68 -9.04 8.08
CA ALA A 171 -2.67 -9.57 6.71
C ALA A 171 -1.55 -8.97 5.85
N TYR A 172 -1.32 -7.66 5.98
CA TYR A 172 -0.24 -6.97 5.27
C TYR A 172 1.13 -7.58 5.60
N VAL A 173 1.43 -7.72 6.90
CA VAL A 173 2.73 -8.21 7.38
C VAL A 173 2.89 -9.71 7.16
N LEU A 174 1.85 -10.49 7.40
CA LEU A 174 1.92 -11.95 7.44
C LEU A 174 1.98 -12.58 6.06
N TRP A 175 1.23 -12.08 5.08
CA TRP A 175 1.15 -12.75 3.78
C TRP A 175 1.36 -11.80 2.60
N TYR A 176 0.83 -10.57 2.62
CA TYR A 176 0.91 -9.70 1.44
C TYR A 176 2.35 -9.22 1.17
N ARG A 177 3.03 -8.67 2.19
CA ARG A 177 4.42 -8.20 2.08
C ARG A 177 5.39 -9.36 1.78
N PRO A 178 5.28 -10.53 2.43
CA PRO A 178 6.06 -11.70 2.04
C PRO A 178 5.83 -12.14 0.60
N LEU A 179 4.58 -12.14 0.11
CA LEU A 179 4.26 -12.47 -1.28
C LEU A 179 4.91 -11.49 -2.26
N TYR A 180 4.75 -10.19 -2.02
CA TYR A 180 5.35 -9.14 -2.85
C TYR A 180 6.87 -9.33 -2.97
N ARG A 181 7.53 -9.59 -1.82
CA ARG A 181 8.96 -9.87 -1.80
C ARG A 181 9.32 -11.19 -2.47
N ALA A 182 8.47 -12.21 -2.38
CA ALA A 182 8.67 -13.50 -3.05
C ALA A 182 8.62 -13.32 -4.57
N MET A 183 7.63 -12.57 -5.09
CA MET A 183 7.49 -12.28 -6.52
C MET A 183 8.66 -11.46 -7.07
N ARG A 184 9.27 -10.58 -6.26
CA ARG A 184 10.46 -9.81 -6.67
C ARG A 184 11.76 -10.63 -6.65
N THR A 185 11.93 -11.52 -5.68
CA THR A 185 13.23 -12.19 -5.42
C THR A 185 13.25 -13.68 -5.74
N ASP A 186 12.14 -14.23 -6.25
CA ASP A 186 11.92 -15.65 -6.56
C ASP A 186 12.32 -16.62 -5.43
N SER A 187 12.18 -16.16 -4.17
CA SER A 187 12.66 -16.88 -2.99
C SER A 187 11.64 -17.92 -2.48
N ALA A 188 12.01 -19.20 -2.56
CA ALA A 188 11.15 -20.31 -2.13
C ALA A 188 10.73 -20.24 -0.65
N LEU A 189 11.61 -19.77 0.25
CA LEU A 189 11.27 -19.62 1.68
C LEU A 189 10.17 -18.57 1.90
N LYS A 190 10.20 -17.46 1.14
CA LYS A 190 9.18 -16.41 1.22
C LYS A 190 7.84 -16.90 0.66
N PHE A 191 7.86 -17.69 -0.42
CA PHE A 191 6.67 -18.39 -0.92
C PHE A 191 6.10 -19.36 0.12
N GLY A 192 6.95 -20.17 0.78
CA GLY A 192 6.52 -21.08 1.85
C GLY A 192 5.82 -20.36 3.00
N TRP A 193 6.40 -19.24 3.47
CA TRP A 193 5.77 -18.40 4.51
C TRP A 193 4.44 -17.81 4.05
N PHE A 194 4.38 -17.31 2.81
CA PHE A 194 3.12 -16.85 2.21
C PHE A 194 2.05 -17.94 2.24
N PHE A 195 2.34 -19.14 1.73
CA PHE A 195 1.34 -20.23 1.70
C PHE A 195 0.80 -20.55 3.09
N LEU A 196 1.68 -20.65 4.10
CA LEU A 196 1.27 -20.93 5.47
C LEU A 196 0.32 -19.84 6.00
N CYS A 197 0.72 -18.57 5.93
CA CYS A 197 -0.09 -17.46 6.44
C CYS A 197 -1.37 -17.23 5.63
N TYR A 198 -1.33 -17.46 4.32
CA TYR A 198 -2.47 -17.28 3.44
C TYR A 198 -3.52 -18.39 3.60
N LEU A 199 -3.12 -19.61 3.99
CA LEU A 199 -4.06 -20.65 4.42
C LEU A 199 -4.83 -20.24 5.67
N PHE A 200 -4.19 -19.59 6.64
CA PHE A 200 -4.89 -19.03 7.80
C PHE A 200 -5.86 -17.91 7.40
N HIS A 201 -5.48 -17.05 6.45
CA HIS A 201 -6.38 -16.03 5.88
C HIS A 201 -7.62 -16.67 5.23
N ILE A 202 -7.43 -17.66 4.36
CA ILE A 202 -8.54 -18.39 3.73
C ILE A 202 -9.43 -19.05 4.79
N GLY A 203 -8.83 -19.72 5.77
CA GLY A 203 -9.54 -20.34 6.88
C GLY A 203 -10.38 -19.33 7.67
N PHE A 204 -9.79 -18.16 7.97
CA PHE A 204 -10.51 -17.05 8.61
C PHE A 204 -11.69 -16.57 7.76
N CYS A 205 -11.51 -16.34 6.45
CA CYS A 205 -12.58 -15.89 5.56
C CYS A 205 -13.73 -16.90 5.45
N ILE A 206 -13.42 -18.21 5.41
CA ILE A 206 -14.44 -19.28 5.42
C ILE A 206 -15.20 -19.28 6.76
N ILE A 207 -14.49 -19.19 7.88
CA ILE A 207 -15.11 -19.12 9.21
C ILE A 207 -15.96 -17.86 9.33
N ALA A 208 -15.52 -16.72 8.82
CA ALA A 208 -16.28 -15.47 8.83
C ALA A 208 -17.52 -15.51 7.92
N THR A 209 -17.44 -16.22 6.79
CA THR A 209 -18.56 -16.46 5.88
C THR A 209 -19.68 -17.24 6.60
N VAL A 210 -19.33 -18.28 7.37
CA VAL A 210 -20.32 -19.07 8.11
C VAL A 210 -20.73 -18.38 9.41
N ALA A 211 -19.75 -17.80 10.12
CA ALA A 211 -19.82 -17.25 11.47
C ALA A 211 -20.52 -18.20 12.47
N PRO A 212 -19.99 -19.42 12.67
CA PRO A 212 -20.58 -20.37 13.62
C PRO A 212 -20.48 -19.83 15.06
N PRO A 213 -21.48 -20.08 15.91
CA PRO A 213 -21.56 -19.54 17.27
C PRO A 213 -20.53 -20.14 18.26
N ILE A 214 -19.53 -20.88 17.77
CA ILE A 214 -18.57 -21.65 18.56
C ILE A 214 -17.29 -20.84 18.83
N PHE A 215 -16.76 -20.16 17.81
CA PHE A 215 -15.43 -19.53 17.90
C PHE A 215 -15.48 -18.07 18.32
N PHE A 216 -16.57 -17.39 17.99
CA PHE A 216 -16.79 -15.98 18.30
C PHE A 216 -18.22 -15.85 18.79
N LYS A 217 -18.51 -14.92 19.71
CA LYS A 217 -19.91 -14.60 20.07
C LYS A 217 -20.64 -14.35 18.75
N GLY A 218 -21.51 -15.27 18.32
CA GLY A 218 -21.77 -15.61 16.91
C GLY A 218 -22.19 -14.47 15.98
N LYS A 219 -22.49 -13.29 16.54
CA LYS A 219 -22.89 -12.06 15.84
C LYS A 219 -21.75 -11.07 15.63
N SER A 220 -20.51 -11.33 16.07
CA SER A 220 -19.38 -10.41 15.85
C SER A 220 -18.82 -10.41 14.42
N LEU A 221 -19.20 -11.41 13.62
CA LEU A 221 -18.89 -11.50 12.19
C LEU A 221 -20.19 -11.52 11.39
N ALA A 222 -20.21 -10.77 10.29
CA ALA A 222 -21.32 -10.68 9.36
C ALA A 222 -21.38 -11.91 8.42
N GLY A 223 -21.54 -13.10 9.01
CA GLY A 223 -21.70 -14.35 8.28
C GLY A 223 -23.17 -14.74 8.10
N ILE A 224 -23.41 -15.83 7.36
CA ILE A 224 -24.76 -16.29 7.02
C ILE A 224 -25.59 -16.67 8.25
N LEU A 225 -25.00 -17.35 9.24
CA LEU A 225 -25.74 -17.80 10.43
C LEU A 225 -26.29 -16.62 11.27
N PRO A 226 -25.48 -15.62 11.65
CA PRO A 226 -26.01 -14.44 12.33
C PRO A 226 -26.88 -13.58 11.41
N ALA A 227 -26.70 -13.60 10.09
CA ALA A 227 -27.59 -12.89 9.17
C ALA A 227 -29.02 -13.43 9.24
N ILE A 228 -29.19 -14.76 9.24
CA ILE A 228 -30.50 -15.41 9.35
C ILE A 228 -31.13 -15.16 10.72
N ASP A 229 -30.35 -15.30 11.80
CA ASP A 229 -30.83 -15.05 13.17
C ASP A 229 -31.31 -13.59 13.35
N LEU A 230 -30.50 -12.63 12.89
CA LEU A 230 -30.82 -11.21 13.01
C LEU A 230 -31.92 -10.78 12.06
N LEU A 231 -32.13 -11.45 10.91
CA LEU A 231 -33.23 -11.14 10.01
C LEU A 231 -34.60 -11.37 10.68
N GLY A 232 -34.71 -12.42 11.51
CA GLY A 232 -35.93 -12.71 12.27
C GLY A 232 -36.23 -11.68 13.36
N TRP A 233 -35.22 -10.97 13.84
CA TRP A 233 -35.35 -9.96 14.90
C TRP A 233 -35.44 -8.53 14.36
N ASN A 234 -34.56 -8.15 13.44
CA ASN A 234 -34.54 -6.86 12.79
C ASN A 234 -34.10 -7.00 11.32
N GLY A 235 -35.05 -6.82 10.40
CA GLY A 235 -34.82 -6.99 8.96
C GLY A 235 -33.67 -6.14 8.41
N LEU A 236 -33.50 -4.90 8.87
CA LEU A 236 -32.43 -4.01 8.42
C LEU A 236 -31.05 -4.54 8.84
N VAL A 237 -30.91 -4.95 10.11
CA VAL A 237 -29.65 -5.53 10.61
C VAL A 237 -29.34 -6.83 9.89
N GLY A 238 -30.34 -7.68 9.67
CA GLY A 238 -30.18 -8.91 8.88
C GLY A 238 -29.64 -8.65 7.47
N VAL A 239 -30.20 -7.67 6.75
CA VAL A 239 -29.72 -7.28 5.41
C VAL A 239 -28.26 -6.81 5.43
N PHE A 240 -27.85 -6.02 6.43
CA PHE A 240 -26.45 -5.59 6.55
C PHE A 240 -25.50 -6.77 6.75
N TYR A 241 -25.93 -7.77 7.53
CA TYR A 241 -25.16 -9.00 7.71
C TYR A 241 -25.10 -9.85 6.43
N PHE A 242 -26.17 -9.91 5.63
CA PHE A 242 -26.14 -10.60 4.33
C PHE A 242 -25.18 -9.96 3.33
N ILE A 243 -25.06 -8.63 3.32
CA ILE A 243 -24.07 -7.93 2.49
C ILE A 243 -22.65 -8.28 2.95
N GLY A 244 -22.41 -8.31 4.26
CA GLY A 244 -21.13 -8.77 4.80
C GLY A 244 -20.80 -10.21 4.43
N PHE A 245 -21.80 -11.10 4.46
CA PHE A 245 -21.66 -12.49 4.04
C PHE A 245 -21.24 -12.58 2.56
N ALA A 246 -21.86 -11.78 1.68
CA ALA A 246 -21.49 -11.74 0.28
C ALA A 246 -20.03 -11.29 0.07
N PHE A 247 -19.57 -10.29 0.83
CA PHE A 247 -18.17 -9.85 0.79
C PHE A 247 -17.21 -10.95 1.26
N PHE A 248 -17.48 -11.61 2.39
CA PHE A 248 -16.63 -12.71 2.87
C PHE A 248 -16.63 -13.91 1.92
N CYS A 249 -17.76 -14.19 1.26
CA CYS A 249 -17.85 -15.23 0.25
C CYS A 249 -16.97 -14.91 -0.97
N LEU A 250 -17.10 -13.69 -1.53
CA LEU A 250 -16.29 -13.25 -2.66
C LEU A 250 -14.80 -13.23 -2.33
N GLU A 251 -14.44 -12.77 -1.13
CA GLU A 251 -13.06 -12.75 -0.64
C GLU A 251 -12.50 -14.16 -0.49
N SER A 252 -13.29 -15.11 0.03
CA SER A 252 -12.90 -16.52 0.14
C SER A 252 -12.63 -17.14 -1.22
N LEU A 253 -13.53 -16.94 -2.20
CA LEU A 253 -13.41 -17.48 -3.55
C LEU A 253 -12.19 -16.90 -4.28
N THR A 254 -12.01 -15.58 -4.19
CA THR A 254 -10.86 -14.90 -4.81
C THR A 254 -9.56 -15.34 -4.16
N SER A 255 -9.52 -15.50 -2.83
CA SER A 255 -8.34 -15.98 -2.13
C SER A 255 -7.97 -17.42 -2.50
N ILE A 256 -8.95 -18.31 -2.66
CA ILE A 256 -8.71 -19.68 -3.14
C ILE A 256 -8.13 -19.66 -4.56
N TRP A 257 -8.64 -18.79 -5.43
CA TRP A 257 -8.07 -18.64 -6.77
C TRP A 257 -6.63 -18.12 -6.73
N VAL A 258 -6.33 -17.10 -5.90
CA VAL A 258 -4.97 -16.55 -5.77
C VAL A 258 -3.98 -17.61 -5.31
N ILE A 259 -4.30 -18.40 -4.27
CA ILE A 259 -3.36 -19.42 -3.77
C ILE A 259 -3.09 -20.50 -4.82
N GLN A 260 -4.09 -20.86 -5.64
CA GLN A 260 -3.92 -21.79 -6.75
C GLN A 260 -2.96 -21.22 -7.81
N GLN A 261 -3.13 -19.96 -8.20
CA GLN A 261 -2.27 -19.32 -9.19
C GLN A 261 -0.82 -19.19 -8.70
N VAL A 262 -0.63 -18.76 -7.45
CA VAL A 262 0.71 -18.66 -6.84
C VAL A 262 1.36 -20.04 -6.72
N TYR A 263 0.59 -21.06 -6.35
CA TYR A 263 1.09 -22.44 -6.28
C TYR A 263 1.52 -22.99 -7.65
N MET A 264 0.72 -22.75 -8.70
CA MET A 264 1.07 -23.14 -10.06
C MET A 264 2.35 -22.46 -10.54
N TYR A 265 2.49 -21.16 -10.28
CA TYR A 265 3.72 -20.42 -10.57
C TYR A 265 4.91 -21.02 -9.84
N PHE A 266 4.82 -21.18 -8.51
CA PHE A 266 5.91 -21.71 -7.68
C PHE A 266 6.37 -23.11 -8.14
N ARG A 267 5.43 -24.01 -8.44
CA ARG A 267 5.73 -25.35 -8.94
C ARG A 267 6.36 -25.32 -10.35
N GLY A 268 5.91 -24.40 -11.21
CA GLY A 268 6.49 -24.20 -12.55
C GLY A 268 7.94 -23.73 -12.48
N SER A 269 8.21 -22.70 -11.67
CA SER A 269 9.56 -22.16 -11.47
C SER A 269 10.52 -23.18 -10.88
N GLY A 270 10.06 -24.01 -9.91
CA GLY A 270 10.86 -25.08 -9.33
C GLY A 270 11.36 -26.10 -10.36
N LYS A 271 10.49 -26.53 -11.29
CA LYS A 271 10.88 -27.44 -12.38
C LYS A 271 11.88 -26.80 -13.34
N ALA A 272 11.70 -25.52 -13.66
CA ALA A 272 12.63 -24.79 -14.52
C ALA A 272 14.03 -24.66 -13.88
N ALA A 273 14.10 -24.43 -12.57
CA ALA A 273 15.35 -24.37 -11.83
C ALA A 273 16.08 -25.73 -11.79
N GLU A 274 15.34 -26.82 -11.60
CA GLU A 274 15.88 -28.19 -11.63
C GLU A 274 16.48 -28.54 -12.99
N MET A 275 15.75 -28.27 -14.09
CA MET A 275 16.25 -28.48 -15.44
C MET A 275 17.51 -27.66 -15.74
N LYS A 276 17.58 -26.39 -15.29
CA LYS A 276 18.79 -25.57 -15.42
C LYS A 276 19.98 -26.17 -14.68
N LYS A 277 19.76 -26.70 -13.47
CA LYS A 277 20.82 -27.34 -12.66
C LYS A 277 21.31 -28.64 -13.31
N GLU A 278 20.41 -29.43 -13.86
CA GLU A 278 20.74 -30.66 -14.58
C GLU A 278 21.53 -30.37 -15.87
N ALA A 279 21.09 -29.38 -16.66
CA ALA A 279 21.79 -28.93 -17.85
C ALA A 279 23.21 -28.42 -17.53
N ALA A 280 23.34 -27.57 -16.50
CA ALA A 280 24.66 -27.07 -16.06
C ALA A 280 25.58 -28.22 -15.60
N ARG A 281 25.05 -29.21 -14.89
CA ARG A 281 25.80 -30.39 -14.46
C ARG A 281 26.23 -31.25 -15.67
N SER A 282 25.34 -31.43 -16.64
CA SER A 282 25.64 -32.16 -17.89
C SER A 282 26.73 -31.46 -18.71
N THR A 283 26.65 -30.13 -18.87
CA THR A 283 27.69 -29.34 -19.55
C THR A 283 29.04 -29.41 -18.85
N MET A 284 29.06 -29.34 -17.50
CA MET A 284 30.30 -29.47 -16.73
C MET A 284 30.93 -30.85 -16.89
N MET A 285 30.12 -31.92 -16.92
CA MET A 285 30.61 -33.29 -17.16
C MET A 285 31.10 -33.50 -18.59
N ALA A 286 30.54 -32.80 -19.59
CA ALA A 286 30.99 -32.88 -20.97
C ALA A 286 32.27 -32.07 -21.26
N ALA A 287 32.66 -31.17 -20.35
CA ALA A 287 33.86 -30.33 -20.46
C ALA A 287 35.08 -30.90 -19.71
N LEU A 288 34.91 -32.00 -18.96
CA LEU A 288 35.97 -32.76 -18.28
C LEU A 288 36.40 -33.95 -19.13
#